data_AF-A0A923NC84-F1
#
_entry.id   AF-A0A923NC84-F1
#
_cell.length_a   1.000
_cell.length_b   1.000
_cell.length_c   1.000
_cell.angle_alpha   90.00
_cell.angle_beta   90.00
_cell.angle_gamma   90.00
#
_symmetry.space_group_name_H-M   'P 1'
#
loop_
_entity.id
_entity.type
_entity.pdbx_description
1 polymer ?
#
loop_
_entity_poly.entity_id
_entity_poly.type
_entity_poly.pdbx_seq_one_letter_code
_entity_poly.pdbx_strand_id
1 'polypeptide(L)'
;MKRFFMFVTAVILIFSLTACGGSSEKKKSDEGTSEVAMIVDGEQLAEGSVDQNTWLSVKALADENGLSSQYYTTKDPSKDTYLASIQKAVDKGAKFIVLPGSNFETAAYAAQSAYPDVDFLLIDGVPHDENGAYATASNMVSMVFAEEEAGYLAGYAAVKEGYTKLGFLGGQEIPSVKRYGYGFVQGAAAAAAEKEKKVEIRYQYTGSNDASDAAKDTASAWYKDGTQVIFASGGSINSSVIKAAEKVDKKKKKVIGSDVDQSELSDTVLTSAEKNLDKAVGDLMKDYASDKFVGGMAFNYAAKNNGVALEIDNGRFDKFTQEDYDAVFAKLKSGEIELKKDTGAGSAAELAGDWVTIVQ
;
A
#
# COMPACT_ATOMS: atom_id res chain seq x y z
N MET A 1 70.73 -28.58 -50.83
CA MET A 1 71.36 -27.66 -49.86
C MET A 1 70.45 -27.54 -48.64
N LYS A 2 71.00 -27.48 -47.40
CA LYS A 2 70.41 -27.08 -46.09
C LYS A 2 68.88 -27.33 -45.88
N ARG A 3 68.45 -28.28 -45.01
CA ARG A 3 68.23 -28.11 -43.53
C ARG A 3 67.38 -26.85 -43.23
N PHE A 4 66.29 -26.82 -42.46
CA PHE A 4 65.57 -27.73 -41.55
C PHE A 4 64.05 -27.30 -41.54
N PHE A 5 63.08 -27.73 -40.71
CA PHE A 5 63.04 -28.54 -39.47
C PHE A 5 61.78 -29.45 -39.41
N MET A 6 61.71 -30.24 -38.35
CA MET A 6 60.69 -31.19 -37.86
C MET A 6 59.74 -30.52 -36.86
N PHE A 7 58.45 -30.89 -36.81
CA PHE A 7 57.80 -31.32 -35.55
C PHE A 7 56.47 -32.04 -35.82
N VAL A 8 56.19 -33.06 -35.00
CA VAL A 8 55.05 -33.97 -35.11
C VAL A 8 54.07 -33.69 -33.98
N THR A 9 52.77 -33.68 -34.23
CA THR A 9 51.76 -33.82 -33.15
C THR A 9 50.53 -34.60 -33.61
N ALA A 10 50.11 -35.50 -32.73
CA ALA A 10 49.23 -36.65 -32.95
C ALA A 10 47.83 -36.40 -33.54
N VAL A 11 47.36 -37.42 -34.27
CA VAL A 11 45.93 -37.70 -34.52
C VAL A 11 45.35 -38.47 -33.33
N ILE A 12 44.19 -38.08 -32.80
CA ILE A 12 43.35 -38.93 -31.92
C ILE A 12 41.87 -38.88 -32.33
N LEU A 13 41.24 -40.05 -32.21
CA LEU A 13 39.88 -40.45 -32.59
C LEU A 13 39.26 -41.24 -31.40
N ILE A 14 37.95 -41.43 -31.22
CA ILE A 14 36.79 -41.16 -32.08
C ILE A 14 35.52 -40.93 -31.21
N PHE A 15 34.62 -40.00 -31.59
CA PHE A 15 33.18 -39.91 -31.25
C PHE A 15 32.68 -39.84 -29.78
N SER A 16 31.71 -38.95 -29.51
CA SER A 16 30.42 -39.34 -28.89
C SER A 16 29.26 -38.36 -29.20
N LEU A 17 28.18 -38.89 -29.79
CA LEU A 17 26.76 -38.61 -29.53
C LEU A 17 26.21 -37.16 -29.48
N THR A 18 25.63 -36.77 -30.61
CA THR A 18 24.29 -36.13 -30.78
C THR A 18 23.50 -35.63 -29.56
N ALA A 19 23.15 -34.34 -29.58
CA ALA A 19 21.81 -33.84 -29.22
C ALA A 19 21.51 -32.53 -30.00
N CYS A 20 20.25 -32.27 -30.36
CA CYS A 20 19.88 -31.19 -31.28
C CYS A 20 20.00 -29.78 -30.67
N GLY A 21 20.82 -28.92 -31.26
CA GLY A 21 20.85 -27.48 -31.00
C GLY A 21 19.92 -26.70 -31.94
N GLY A 22 18.60 -26.77 -31.70
CA GLY A 22 17.64 -25.86 -32.32
C GLY A 22 17.77 -24.46 -31.70
N SER A 23 17.94 -23.43 -32.53
CA SER A 23 18.27 -22.07 -32.10
C SER A 23 17.10 -21.37 -31.40
N SER A 24 17.12 -21.34 -30.08
CA SER A 24 16.48 -20.27 -29.30
C SER A 24 17.54 -19.22 -28.98
N GLU A 25 17.46 -18.03 -29.57
CA GLU A 25 18.25 -16.88 -29.13
C GLU A 25 17.85 -16.52 -27.70
N LYS A 26 18.68 -16.92 -26.73
CA LYS A 26 18.65 -16.26 -25.42
C LYS A 26 19.14 -14.83 -25.62
N LYS A 27 18.21 -13.86 -25.64
CA LYS A 27 18.54 -12.48 -25.25
C LYS A 27 19.32 -12.57 -23.94
N LYS A 28 20.58 -12.15 -23.95
CA LYS A 28 21.27 -11.83 -22.71
C LYS A 28 20.56 -10.62 -22.12
N SER A 29 19.93 -10.78 -20.96
CA SER A 29 19.64 -9.65 -20.08
C SER A 29 20.98 -8.99 -19.73
N ASP A 30 21.11 -7.71 -20.03
CA ASP A 30 22.31 -6.96 -19.66
C ASP A 30 22.30 -6.75 -18.13
N GLU A 31 23.34 -7.20 -17.43
CA GLU A 31 23.46 -7.02 -15.98
C GLU A 31 23.73 -5.55 -15.65
N GLY A 32 22.67 -4.76 -15.51
CA GLY A 32 22.76 -3.39 -14.99
C GLY A 32 21.76 -2.38 -15.51
N THR A 33 20.80 -2.75 -16.37
CA THR A 33 19.74 -1.84 -16.86
C THR A 33 18.35 -2.31 -16.44
N SER A 34 17.56 -1.40 -15.84
CA SER A 34 16.18 -1.65 -15.42
C SER A 34 15.28 -0.55 -15.95
N GLU A 35 14.33 -0.90 -16.81
CA GLU A 35 13.40 0.05 -17.43
C GLU A 35 12.33 0.53 -16.45
N VAL A 36 11.88 -0.35 -15.55
CA VAL A 36 10.98 -0.03 -14.44
C VAL A 36 11.79 0.06 -13.15
N ALA A 37 11.62 1.16 -12.42
CA ALA A 37 12.20 1.33 -11.10
C ALA A 37 11.15 1.64 -10.02
N MET A 38 11.45 1.26 -8.78
CA MET A 38 10.72 1.70 -7.59
C MET A 38 11.71 2.28 -6.58
N ILE A 39 11.42 3.46 -6.05
CA ILE A 39 12.21 4.05 -4.95
C ILE A 39 11.48 3.75 -3.64
N VAL A 40 12.18 3.16 -2.68
CA VAL A 40 11.63 2.69 -1.40
C VAL A 40 12.16 3.58 -0.29
N ASP A 41 11.25 4.16 0.49
CA ASP A 41 11.56 4.91 1.70
C ASP A 41 11.76 3.93 2.86
N GLY A 42 13.01 3.64 3.23
CA GLY A 42 13.37 2.65 4.23
C GLY A 42 14.57 1.79 3.83
N GLU A 43 15.16 1.08 4.81
CA GLU A 43 16.40 0.33 4.58
C GLU A 43 16.25 -0.86 3.61
N GLN A 44 15.07 -1.49 3.63
CA GLN A 44 14.72 -2.71 2.91
C GLN A 44 13.19 -2.81 2.73
N LEU A 45 12.74 -3.57 1.74
CA LEU A 45 11.33 -3.98 1.66
C LEU A 45 11.03 -4.95 2.82
N ALA A 46 10.27 -4.49 3.81
CA ALA A 46 9.87 -5.31 4.94
C ALA A 46 8.80 -6.33 4.54
N GLU A 47 8.90 -7.55 5.06
CA GLU A 47 7.96 -8.62 4.74
C GLU A 47 6.54 -8.28 5.23
N GLY A 48 5.56 -8.35 4.31
CA GLY A 48 4.17 -7.94 4.55
C GLY A 48 3.92 -6.43 4.58
N SER A 49 4.86 -5.59 4.12
CA SER A 49 4.62 -4.14 4.00
C SER A 49 3.87 -3.76 2.72
N VAL A 50 3.23 -2.60 2.74
CA VAL A 50 2.57 -2.00 1.56
C VAL A 50 3.59 -1.80 0.43
N ASP A 51 4.83 -1.40 0.74
CA ASP A 51 5.90 -1.27 -0.26
C ASP A 51 6.31 -2.61 -0.86
N GLN A 52 6.34 -3.69 -0.07
CA GLN A 52 6.64 -5.02 -0.60
C GLN A 52 5.53 -5.47 -1.55
N ASN A 53 4.26 -5.30 -1.18
CA ASN A 53 3.13 -5.66 -2.04
C ASN A 53 3.11 -4.82 -3.33
N THR A 54 3.31 -3.50 -3.20
CA THR A 54 3.48 -2.58 -4.33
C THR A 54 4.61 -3.06 -5.25
N TRP A 55 5.77 -3.41 -4.69
CA TRP A 55 6.90 -3.91 -5.45
C TRP A 55 6.61 -5.24 -6.15
N LEU A 56 5.96 -6.19 -5.47
CA LEU A 56 5.59 -7.48 -6.05
C LEU A 56 4.64 -7.30 -7.24
N SER A 57 3.64 -6.42 -7.12
CA SER A 57 2.72 -6.08 -8.20
C SER A 57 3.42 -5.38 -9.36
N VAL A 58 4.21 -4.31 -9.10
CA VAL A 58 5.01 -3.62 -10.12
C VAL A 58 5.95 -4.59 -10.84
N LYS A 59 6.61 -5.48 -10.11
CA LYS A 59 7.51 -6.50 -10.68
C LYS A 59 6.76 -7.51 -11.54
N ALA A 60 5.64 -8.06 -11.06
CA ALA A 60 4.85 -9.03 -11.82
C ALA A 60 4.38 -8.43 -13.16
N LEU A 61 3.87 -7.19 -13.12
CA LEU A 61 3.42 -6.45 -14.30
C LEU A 61 4.58 -6.12 -15.26
N ALA A 62 5.76 -5.77 -14.74
CA ALA A 62 6.96 -5.57 -15.56
C ALA A 62 7.38 -6.88 -16.25
N ASP A 63 7.47 -7.99 -15.49
CA ASP A 63 7.83 -9.32 -16.03
C ASP A 63 6.80 -9.80 -17.08
N GLU A 64 5.49 -9.58 -16.86
CA GLU A 64 4.41 -9.90 -17.81
C GLU A 64 4.54 -9.16 -19.15
N ASN A 65 5.02 -7.91 -19.12
CA ASN A 65 5.23 -7.07 -20.31
C ASN A 65 6.66 -7.17 -20.87
N GLY A 66 7.52 -8.03 -20.29
CA GLY A 66 8.90 -8.24 -20.73
C GLY A 66 9.88 -7.12 -20.38
N LEU A 67 9.53 -6.26 -19.42
CA LEU A 67 10.32 -5.12 -18.95
C LEU A 67 11.22 -5.54 -17.78
N SER A 68 12.45 -5.01 -17.72
CA SER A 68 13.33 -5.25 -16.56
C SER A 68 12.99 -4.30 -15.41
N SER A 69 12.88 -4.86 -14.18
CA SER A 69 12.49 -4.11 -12.99
C SER A 69 13.56 -4.15 -11.88
N GLN A 70 13.86 -3.02 -11.23
CA GLN A 70 14.67 -2.96 -9.99
C GLN A 70 14.08 -2.00 -8.94
N TYR A 71 14.24 -2.27 -7.65
CA TYR A 71 13.99 -1.29 -6.59
C TYR A 71 15.29 -0.71 -6.01
N TYR A 72 15.22 0.51 -5.48
CA TYR A 72 16.30 1.21 -4.79
C TYR A 72 15.82 1.70 -3.43
N THR A 73 16.60 1.47 -2.37
CA THR A 73 16.27 1.90 -1.01
C THR A 73 17.03 3.17 -0.61
N THR A 74 16.38 4.03 0.18
CA THR A 74 17.02 5.12 0.92
C THR A 74 16.73 5.02 2.41
N LYS A 75 17.70 5.38 3.25
CA LYS A 75 17.58 5.42 4.71
C LYS A 75 17.26 6.82 5.28
N ASP A 76 17.39 7.84 4.43
CA ASP A 76 17.19 9.23 4.79
C ASP A 76 15.91 9.72 4.07
N PRO A 77 14.83 10.02 4.81
CA PRO A 77 13.56 10.44 4.22
C PRO A 77 13.60 11.93 3.88
N SER A 78 14.46 12.28 2.92
CA SER A 78 14.67 13.66 2.48
C SER A 78 14.58 13.77 0.95
N LYS A 79 14.08 14.91 0.50
CA LYS A 79 13.93 15.26 -0.92
C LYS A 79 15.23 15.06 -1.71
N ASP A 80 16.36 15.49 -1.17
CA ASP A 80 17.66 15.39 -1.84
C ASP A 80 18.09 13.92 -2.01
N THR A 81 17.86 13.08 -1.00
CA THR A 81 18.21 11.66 -1.07
C THR A 81 17.22 10.86 -1.95
N TYR A 82 15.94 11.24 -1.98
CA TYR A 82 14.99 10.72 -2.98
C TYR A 82 15.40 11.09 -4.40
N LEU A 83 15.73 12.36 -4.67
CA LEU A 83 16.19 12.81 -5.99
C LEU A 83 17.50 12.14 -6.42
N ALA A 84 18.46 11.93 -5.51
CA ALA A 84 19.67 11.18 -5.80
C ALA A 84 19.38 9.71 -6.14
N SER A 85 18.37 9.11 -5.51
CA SER A 85 17.92 7.73 -5.80
C SER A 85 17.21 7.65 -7.16
N ILE A 86 16.40 8.65 -7.51
CA ILE A 86 15.78 8.80 -8.83
C ILE A 86 16.86 8.96 -9.91
N GLN A 87 17.83 9.87 -9.74
CA GLN A 87 18.95 10.04 -10.67
C GLN A 87 19.68 8.71 -10.92
N LYS A 88 19.97 7.97 -9.84
CA LYS A 88 20.64 6.66 -9.93
C LYS A 88 19.81 5.63 -10.71
N ALA A 89 18.48 5.65 -10.60
CA ALA A 89 17.61 4.79 -11.41
C ALA A 89 17.65 5.20 -12.90
N VAL A 90 17.57 6.50 -13.19
CA VAL A 90 17.66 7.04 -14.57
C VAL A 90 19.03 6.73 -15.21
N ASP A 91 20.13 6.87 -14.47
CA ASP A 91 21.49 6.48 -14.88
C ASP A 91 21.61 4.96 -15.14
N LYS A 92 20.69 4.17 -14.61
CA LYS A 92 20.53 2.73 -14.82
C LYS A 92 19.43 2.38 -15.83
N GLY A 93 18.98 3.36 -16.61
CA GLY A 93 18.08 3.17 -17.75
C GLY A 93 16.59 3.18 -17.40
N ALA A 94 16.21 3.58 -16.18
CA ALA A 94 14.80 3.66 -15.82
C ALA A 94 14.03 4.65 -16.71
N LYS A 95 12.88 4.19 -17.22
CA LYS A 95 11.90 4.92 -18.02
C LYS A 95 10.55 5.05 -17.33
N PHE A 96 10.25 4.19 -16.37
CA PHE A 96 9.11 4.30 -15.47
C PHE A 96 9.60 4.24 -14.02
N ILE A 97 9.22 5.20 -13.17
CA ILE A 97 9.63 5.25 -11.76
C ILE A 97 8.43 5.35 -10.83
N VAL A 98 8.27 4.35 -9.97
CA VAL A 98 7.26 4.29 -8.90
C VAL A 98 7.80 4.88 -7.61
N LEU A 99 7.03 5.78 -7.02
CA LEU A 99 7.29 6.53 -5.80
C LEU A 99 6.11 6.28 -4.83
N PRO A 100 6.21 5.32 -3.89
CA PRO A 100 5.13 4.98 -2.98
C PRO A 100 5.20 5.79 -1.68
N GLY A 101 4.15 6.57 -1.41
CA GLY A 101 3.98 7.33 -0.17
C GLY A 101 4.11 8.84 -0.35
N SER A 102 3.38 9.59 0.49
CA SER A 102 3.38 11.06 0.52
C SER A 102 4.76 11.68 0.73
N ASN A 103 5.70 10.98 1.37
CA ASN A 103 7.07 11.48 1.59
C ASN A 103 7.79 11.84 0.27
N PHE A 104 7.38 11.25 -0.86
CA PHE A 104 7.92 11.56 -2.17
C PHE A 104 7.32 12.81 -2.84
N GLU A 105 6.28 13.46 -2.32
CA GLU A 105 5.54 14.54 -3.01
C GLU A 105 6.45 15.67 -3.53
N THR A 106 7.38 16.17 -2.71
CA THR A 106 8.28 17.28 -3.09
C THR A 106 9.46 16.85 -3.97
N ALA A 107 9.85 15.57 -3.92
CA ALA A 107 10.83 14.97 -4.81
C ALA A 107 10.23 14.67 -6.18
N ALA A 108 9.02 14.11 -6.23
CA ALA A 108 8.23 13.85 -7.43
C ALA A 108 7.98 15.14 -8.22
N TYR A 109 7.62 16.23 -7.54
CA TYR A 109 7.43 17.56 -8.15
C TYR A 109 8.68 18.11 -8.85
N ALA A 110 9.87 17.86 -8.28
CA ALA A 110 11.13 18.24 -8.90
C ALA A 110 11.54 17.26 -10.02
N ALA A 111 11.38 15.96 -9.79
CA ALA A 111 11.76 14.89 -10.72
C ALA A 111 11.00 14.95 -12.05
N GLN A 112 9.68 15.18 -12.03
CA GLN A 112 8.88 15.30 -13.24
C GLN A 112 9.38 16.39 -14.20
N SER A 113 9.99 17.46 -13.67
CA SER A 113 10.59 18.54 -14.46
C SER A 113 12.05 18.27 -14.85
N ALA A 114 12.79 17.54 -14.01
CA ALA A 114 14.20 17.21 -14.25
C ALA A 114 14.39 16.07 -15.27
N TYR A 115 13.43 15.16 -15.37
CA TYR A 115 13.48 13.97 -16.21
C TYR A 115 12.24 13.88 -17.13
N PRO A 116 12.11 14.74 -18.15
CA PRO A 116 10.95 14.77 -19.04
C PRO A 116 10.78 13.51 -19.91
N ASP A 117 11.87 12.74 -20.11
CA ASP A 117 11.88 11.47 -20.86
C ASP A 117 11.72 10.22 -19.96
N VAL A 118 11.14 10.41 -18.77
CA VAL A 118 10.88 9.39 -17.74
C VAL A 118 9.48 9.63 -17.21
N ASP A 119 8.66 8.57 -17.21
CA ASP A 119 7.33 8.56 -16.64
C ASP A 119 7.38 8.18 -15.15
N PHE A 120 6.48 8.77 -14.36
CA PHE A 120 6.44 8.64 -12.92
C PHE A 120 5.05 8.26 -12.42
N LEU A 121 5.03 7.41 -11.39
CA LEU A 121 3.84 7.10 -10.60
C LEU A 121 4.10 7.51 -9.14
N LEU A 122 3.37 8.50 -8.65
CA LEU A 122 3.31 8.83 -7.22
C LEU A 122 2.05 8.20 -6.60
N ILE A 123 2.23 7.42 -5.53
CA ILE A 123 1.14 6.77 -4.78
C ILE A 123 1.02 7.46 -3.41
N ASP A 124 -0.20 7.63 -2.91
CA ASP A 124 -0.53 8.27 -1.63
C ASP A 124 -0.15 9.76 -1.50
N GLY A 125 0.15 10.42 -2.62
CA GLY A 125 0.47 11.85 -2.65
C GLY A 125 0.15 12.54 -3.99
N VAL A 126 0.15 13.87 -3.97
CA VAL A 126 0.04 14.74 -5.15
C VAL A 126 1.29 15.64 -5.20
N PRO A 127 2.07 15.68 -6.30
CA PRO A 127 3.31 16.44 -6.35
C PRO A 127 3.10 17.95 -6.09
N HIS A 128 3.88 18.51 -5.17
CA HIS A 128 3.90 19.93 -4.84
C HIS A 128 5.30 20.46 -4.50
N ASP A 129 5.51 21.77 -4.58
CA ASP A 129 6.74 22.41 -4.09
C ASP A 129 6.74 22.60 -2.56
N GLU A 130 7.84 23.11 -1.98
CA GLU A 130 7.96 23.37 -0.53
C GLU A 130 6.92 24.37 0.02
N ASN A 131 6.24 25.12 -0.85
CA ASN A 131 5.23 26.13 -0.51
C ASN A 131 3.79 25.60 -0.66
N GLY A 132 3.62 24.34 -1.08
CA GLY A 132 2.31 23.74 -1.35
C GLY A 132 1.73 24.10 -2.73
N ALA A 133 2.55 24.53 -3.69
CA ALA A 133 2.12 24.71 -5.07
C ALA A 133 2.07 23.36 -5.81
N TYR A 134 0.87 22.77 -5.88
CA TYR A 134 0.63 21.51 -6.57
C TYR A 134 0.73 21.63 -8.09
N ALA A 135 1.42 20.71 -8.75
CA ALA A 135 1.38 20.55 -10.21
C ALA A 135 1.77 19.13 -10.62
N THR A 136 0.94 18.49 -11.46
CA THR A 136 1.18 17.17 -12.04
C THR A 136 1.52 17.33 -13.51
N ALA A 137 2.76 17.03 -13.91
CA ALA A 137 3.23 17.15 -15.28
C ALA A 137 2.77 15.97 -16.17
N SER A 138 2.90 16.11 -17.49
CA SER A 138 2.42 15.12 -18.47
C SER A 138 3.15 13.77 -18.44
N ASN A 139 4.25 13.65 -17.70
CA ASN A 139 5.00 12.43 -17.41
C ASN A 139 4.78 11.95 -15.96
N MET A 140 3.75 12.43 -15.26
CA MET A 140 3.44 12.06 -13.88
C MET A 140 1.99 11.62 -13.76
N VAL A 141 1.76 10.48 -13.12
CA VAL A 141 0.45 10.08 -12.58
C VAL A 141 0.52 10.07 -11.06
N SER A 142 -0.42 10.74 -10.42
CA SER A 142 -0.64 10.69 -8.97
C SER A 142 -1.85 9.81 -8.67
N MET A 143 -1.76 8.98 -7.64
CA MET A 143 -2.84 8.16 -7.11
C MET A 143 -3.02 8.47 -5.62
N VAL A 144 -4.15 9.08 -5.28
CA VAL A 144 -4.59 9.26 -3.88
C VAL A 144 -5.85 8.44 -3.63
N PHE A 145 -6.03 7.99 -2.39
CA PHE A 145 -7.16 7.16 -2.00
C PHE A 145 -8.10 7.95 -1.08
N ALA A 146 -9.37 7.54 -1.03
CA ALA A 146 -10.36 8.02 -0.06
C ALA A 146 -10.38 7.05 1.13
N GLU A 147 -9.30 7.00 1.90
CA GLU A 147 -9.16 6.06 3.02
C GLU A 147 -10.23 6.27 4.11
N GLU A 148 -10.87 7.44 4.16
CA GLU A 148 -12.01 7.70 5.02
C GLU A 148 -13.25 6.90 4.64
N GLU A 149 -13.44 6.57 3.36
CA GLU A 149 -14.55 5.71 2.91
C GLU A 149 -14.29 4.25 3.32
N ALA A 150 -13.05 3.76 3.17
CA ALA A 150 -12.63 2.44 3.65
C ALA A 150 -12.73 2.32 5.19
N GLY A 151 -12.23 3.33 5.90
CA GLY A 151 -12.34 3.43 7.35
C GLY A 151 -13.80 3.45 7.81
N TYR A 152 -14.67 4.20 7.13
CA TYR A 152 -16.10 4.24 7.42
C TYR A 152 -16.74 2.86 7.31
N LEU A 153 -16.46 2.12 6.24
CA LEU A 153 -16.94 0.75 6.08
C LEU A 153 -16.48 -0.16 7.25
N ALA A 154 -15.21 -0.09 7.64
CA ALA A 154 -14.65 -0.85 8.76
C ALA A 154 -15.33 -0.54 10.11
N GLY A 155 -15.54 0.74 10.41
CA GLY A 155 -16.21 1.18 11.64
C GLY A 155 -17.69 0.77 11.68
N TYR A 156 -18.38 0.95 10.55
CA TYR A 156 -19.78 0.58 10.38
C TYR A 156 -19.98 -0.94 10.54
N ALA A 157 -19.17 -1.74 9.84
CA ALA A 157 -19.18 -3.20 9.90
C ALA A 157 -18.93 -3.71 11.33
N ALA A 158 -17.92 -3.19 12.04
CA ALA A 158 -17.61 -3.61 13.41
C ALA A 158 -18.79 -3.39 14.39
N VAL A 159 -19.49 -2.27 14.29
CA VAL A 159 -20.65 -1.97 15.14
C VAL A 159 -21.89 -2.74 14.70
N LYS A 160 -22.09 -2.97 13.40
CA LYS A 160 -23.14 -3.85 12.86
C LYS A 160 -22.97 -5.29 13.31
N GLU A 161 -21.75 -5.82 13.26
CA GLU A 161 -21.36 -7.12 13.83
C GLU A 161 -21.65 -7.19 15.34
N GLY A 162 -21.59 -6.06 16.04
CA GLY A 162 -22.11 -5.90 17.40
C GLY A 162 -21.06 -5.59 18.46
N TYR A 163 -19.82 -5.31 18.03
CA TYR A 163 -18.76 -4.80 18.89
C TYR A 163 -19.08 -3.37 19.35
N THR A 164 -18.73 -3.03 20.58
CA THR A 164 -18.95 -1.69 21.16
C THR A 164 -17.79 -1.14 21.97
N LYS A 165 -16.70 -1.90 22.10
CA LYS A 165 -15.40 -1.39 22.56
C LYS A 165 -14.39 -1.61 21.46
N LEU A 166 -14.07 -0.56 20.72
CA LEU A 166 -13.18 -0.57 19.58
C LEU A 166 -11.87 0.16 19.90
N GLY A 167 -10.88 0.01 19.04
CA GLY A 167 -9.68 0.82 19.03
C GLY A 167 -9.27 1.17 17.61
N PHE A 168 -8.64 2.32 17.44
CA PHE A 168 -7.86 2.69 16.27
C PHE A 168 -6.42 2.94 16.73
N LEU A 169 -5.48 2.13 16.24
CA LEU A 169 -4.06 2.31 16.51
C LEU A 169 -3.34 2.59 15.19
N GLY A 170 -3.13 3.88 14.92
CA GLY A 170 -2.38 4.36 13.77
C GLY A 170 -0.87 4.33 14.00
N GLY A 171 -0.10 4.24 12.91
CA GLY A 171 1.35 4.42 12.90
C GLY A 171 1.74 5.89 13.05
N GLN A 172 2.24 6.49 11.97
CA GLN A 172 2.48 7.93 11.89
C GLN A 172 1.16 8.72 11.69
N GLU A 173 1.09 9.95 12.21
CA GLU A 173 -0.03 10.86 11.98
C GLU A 173 0.10 11.59 10.62
N ILE A 174 0.04 10.82 9.54
CA ILE A 174 0.06 11.31 8.14
C ILE A 174 -1.36 11.29 7.54
N PRO A 175 -1.64 12.06 6.46
CA PRO A 175 -2.99 12.25 5.92
C PRO A 175 -3.77 10.96 5.65
N SER A 176 -3.13 9.93 5.09
CA SER A 176 -3.76 8.63 4.79
C SER A 176 -4.22 7.89 6.06
N VAL A 177 -3.34 7.76 7.06
CA VAL A 177 -3.64 7.13 8.35
C VAL A 177 -4.68 7.94 9.13
N LYS A 178 -4.64 9.28 9.04
CA LYS A 178 -5.70 10.15 9.58
C LYS A 178 -7.05 9.87 8.92
N ARG A 179 -7.13 9.77 7.58
CA ARG A 179 -8.37 9.50 6.85
C ARG A 179 -8.98 8.15 7.25
N TYR A 180 -8.19 7.07 7.31
CA TYR A 180 -8.66 5.77 7.83
C TYR A 180 -9.30 5.89 9.22
N GLY A 181 -8.61 6.49 10.19
CA GLY A 181 -9.12 6.60 11.56
C GLY A 181 -10.34 7.53 11.68
N TYR A 182 -10.37 8.61 10.90
CA TYR A 182 -11.50 9.54 10.85
C TYR A 182 -12.72 8.89 10.21
N GLY A 183 -12.55 8.11 9.15
CA GLY A 183 -13.57 7.25 8.58
C GLY A 183 -14.12 6.27 9.61
N PHE A 184 -13.24 5.54 10.31
CA PHE A 184 -13.59 4.54 11.31
C PHE A 184 -14.49 5.08 12.41
N VAL A 185 -14.19 6.27 12.95
CA VAL A 185 -15.04 6.92 13.95
C VAL A 185 -16.41 7.30 13.36
N GLN A 186 -16.47 7.87 12.15
CA GLN A 186 -17.73 8.25 11.50
C GLN A 186 -18.61 7.03 11.20
N GLY A 187 -18.04 5.95 10.69
CA GLY A 187 -18.76 4.70 10.40
C GLY A 187 -19.28 4.02 11.65
N ALA A 188 -18.45 3.95 12.70
CA ALA A 188 -18.87 3.43 13.99
C ALA A 188 -19.99 4.29 14.60
N ALA A 189 -19.91 5.62 14.51
CA ALA A 189 -20.94 6.53 15.01
C ALA A 189 -22.29 6.38 14.26
N ALA A 190 -22.26 6.23 12.93
CA ALA A 190 -23.45 6.00 12.12
C ALA A 190 -24.15 4.67 12.48
N ALA A 191 -23.41 3.56 12.51
CA ALA A 191 -23.95 2.25 12.90
C ALA A 191 -24.39 2.21 14.38
N ALA A 192 -23.73 2.98 15.26
CA ALA A 192 -24.10 3.10 16.67
C ALA A 192 -25.42 3.87 16.84
N ALA A 193 -25.66 4.90 16.02
CA ALA A 193 -26.91 5.64 15.97
C ALA A 193 -28.07 4.75 15.49
N GLU A 194 -27.90 4.04 14.37
CA GLU A 194 -28.91 3.12 13.83
C GLU A 194 -29.30 1.99 14.80
N LYS A 195 -28.36 1.56 15.66
CA LYS A 195 -28.58 0.50 16.65
C LYS A 195 -28.92 1.03 18.05
N GLU A 196 -29.09 2.34 18.19
CA GLU A 196 -29.30 3.07 19.46
C GLU A 196 -28.35 2.64 20.59
N LYS A 197 -27.08 2.35 20.28
CA LYS A 197 -26.14 1.72 21.21
C LYS A 197 -24.84 2.50 21.29
N LYS A 198 -24.45 2.95 22.49
CA LYS A 198 -23.18 3.66 22.70
C LYS A 198 -21.98 2.76 22.41
N VAL A 199 -20.95 3.36 21.80
CA VAL A 199 -19.67 2.73 21.43
C VAL A 199 -18.53 3.51 22.06
N GLU A 200 -17.52 2.80 22.56
CA GLU A 200 -16.28 3.35 23.11
C GLU A 200 -15.16 3.06 22.09
N ILE A 201 -14.35 4.08 21.73
CA ILE A 201 -13.21 3.92 20.80
C ILE A 201 -11.95 4.46 21.47
N ARG A 202 -10.95 3.60 21.66
CA ARG A 202 -9.58 4.03 21.97
C ARG A 202 -8.91 4.56 20.70
N TYR A 203 -8.23 5.70 20.75
CA TYR A 203 -7.65 6.31 19.54
C TYR A 203 -6.25 6.85 19.82
N GLN A 204 -5.25 6.35 19.10
CA GLN A 204 -3.85 6.76 19.27
C GLN A 204 -3.03 6.57 17.98
N TYR A 205 -2.05 7.47 17.77
CA TYR A 205 -0.92 7.24 16.87
C TYR A 205 0.32 6.81 17.67
N THR A 206 1.09 5.86 17.17
CA THR A 206 2.36 5.42 17.80
C THR A 206 3.55 6.30 17.42
N GLY A 207 3.45 7.03 16.30
CA GLY A 207 4.54 7.82 15.72
C GLY A 207 5.47 7.03 14.79
N SER A 208 5.24 5.74 14.56
CA SER A 208 5.95 4.95 13.54
C SER A 208 5.05 3.89 12.90
N ASN A 209 5.27 3.66 11.61
CA ASN A 209 4.66 2.60 10.80
C ASN A 209 5.33 1.23 11.01
N ASP A 210 6.39 1.17 11.83
CA ASP A 210 7.16 -0.04 12.14
C ASP A 210 6.45 -0.95 13.16
N ALA A 211 6.51 -2.26 12.89
CA ALA A 211 6.18 -3.29 13.85
C ALA A 211 7.12 -3.18 15.08
N SER A 212 6.56 -2.82 16.23
CA SER A 212 7.30 -2.65 17.47
C SER A 212 6.66 -3.35 18.66
N ASP A 213 7.48 -3.71 19.65
CA ASP A 213 7.00 -4.22 20.94
C ASP A 213 6.15 -3.19 21.68
N ALA A 214 6.46 -1.89 21.55
CA ALA A 214 5.66 -0.80 22.12
C ALA A 214 4.24 -0.74 21.57
N ALA A 215 4.06 -0.85 20.24
CA ALA A 215 2.74 -0.91 19.61
C ALA A 215 1.97 -2.19 20.05
N LYS A 216 2.67 -3.33 20.09
CA LYS A 216 2.10 -4.62 20.54
C LYS A 216 1.64 -4.56 22.01
N ASP A 217 2.41 -3.93 22.88
CA ASP A 217 2.08 -3.84 24.30
C ASP A 217 0.96 -2.81 24.56
N THR A 218 0.88 -1.73 23.77
CA THR A 218 -0.26 -0.79 23.75
C THR A 218 -1.56 -1.52 23.36
N ALA A 219 -1.56 -2.20 22.21
CA ALA A 219 -2.70 -3.02 21.78
C ALA A 219 -3.04 -4.13 22.80
N SER A 220 -2.03 -4.76 23.40
CA SER A 220 -2.24 -5.77 24.44
C SER A 220 -2.90 -5.20 25.69
N ALA A 221 -2.58 -3.96 26.10
CA ALA A 221 -3.22 -3.28 27.21
C ALA A 221 -4.69 -2.97 26.87
N TRP A 222 -4.94 -2.36 25.71
CA TRP A 222 -6.30 -2.06 25.24
C TRP A 222 -7.20 -3.30 25.20
N TYR A 223 -6.69 -4.44 24.69
CA TYR A 223 -7.43 -5.70 24.69
C TYR A 223 -7.71 -6.25 26.09
N LYS A 224 -6.78 -6.12 27.05
CA LYS A 224 -6.99 -6.52 28.45
C LYS A 224 -8.05 -5.64 29.13
N ASP A 225 -8.05 -4.35 28.83
CA ASP A 225 -9.01 -3.36 29.34
C ASP A 225 -10.40 -3.42 28.65
N GLY A 226 -10.63 -4.46 27.84
CA GLY A 226 -11.94 -4.80 27.31
C GLY A 226 -12.19 -4.40 25.85
N THR A 227 -11.23 -3.79 25.17
CA THR A 227 -11.32 -3.57 23.70
C THR A 227 -11.53 -4.91 23.01
N GLN A 228 -12.42 -4.95 22.02
CA GLN A 228 -12.83 -6.16 21.30
C GLN A 228 -12.17 -6.23 19.92
N VAL A 229 -12.20 -5.12 19.19
CA VAL A 229 -11.63 -4.96 17.86
C VAL A 229 -10.64 -3.79 17.87
N ILE A 230 -9.45 -3.94 17.28
CA ILE A 230 -8.58 -2.80 16.96
C ILE A 230 -8.39 -2.73 15.44
N PHE A 231 -8.74 -1.60 14.85
CA PHE A 231 -8.30 -1.25 13.50
C PHE A 231 -6.86 -0.74 13.58
N ALA A 232 -5.96 -1.43 12.88
CA ALA A 232 -4.56 -1.03 12.75
C ALA A 232 -4.35 -0.41 11.37
N SER A 233 -3.61 0.70 11.32
CA SER A 233 -3.29 1.39 10.06
C SER A 233 -1.91 2.03 10.11
N GLY A 234 -1.17 1.98 9.01
CA GLY A 234 0.23 2.41 8.93
C GLY A 234 1.18 1.26 8.67
N GLY A 235 0.85 0.37 7.74
CA GLY A 235 1.75 -0.70 7.28
C GLY A 235 2.06 -1.75 8.35
N SER A 236 3.35 -1.94 8.66
CA SER A 236 3.82 -3.11 9.42
C SER A 236 3.37 -3.12 10.89
N ILE A 237 2.93 -1.98 11.45
CA ILE A 237 2.29 -1.90 12.76
C ILE A 237 1.12 -2.89 12.92
N ASN A 238 0.40 -3.23 11.84
CA ASN A 238 -0.70 -4.18 11.85
C ASN A 238 -0.25 -5.55 12.41
N SER A 239 0.97 -6.00 12.09
CA SER A 239 1.57 -7.22 12.65
C SER A 239 1.73 -7.17 14.17
N SER A 240 1.99 -6.01 14.77
CA SER A 240 2.05 -5.85 16.22
C SER A 240 0.67 -5.96 16.87
N VAL A 241 -0.38 -5.46 16.21
CA VAL A 241 -1.77 -5.55 16.70
C VAL A 241 -2.33 -6.98 16.57
N ILE A 242 -2.00 -7.69 15.48
CA ILE A 242 -2.28 -9.12 15.29
C ILE A 242 -1.64 -9.94 16.42
N LYS A 243 -0.32 -9.81 16.62
CA LYS A 243 0.41 -10.51 17.69
C LYS A 243 -0.13 -10.19 19.08
N ALA A 244 -0.67 -8.99 19.30
CA ALA A 244 -1.34 -8.61 20.55
C ALA A 244 -2.70 -9.30 20.72
N ALA A 245 -3.53 -9.37 19.68
CA ALA A 245 -4.83 -10.05 19.70
C ALA A 245 -4.65 -11.55 20.00
N GLU A 246 -3.69 -12.19 19.31
CA GLU A 246 -3.34 -13.59 19.49
C GLU A 246 -2.88 -13.91 20.92
N LYS A 247 -1.98 -13.07 21.45
CA LYS A 247 -1.41 -13.20 22.80
C LYS A 247 -2.44 -13.00 23.91
N VAL A 248 -3.47 -12.17 23.70
CA VAL A 248 -4.48 -11.87 24.73
C VAL A 248 -5.63 -12.88 24.73
N ASP A 249 -6.34 -13.03 23.60
CA ASP A 249 -7.36 -14.08 23.41
C ASP A 249 -7.70 -14.20 21.92
N LYS A 250 -6.99 -15.06 21.19
CA LYS A 250 -7.16 -15.25 19.74
C LYS A 250 -8.58 -15.63 19.28
N LYS A 251 -9.48 -16.02 20.19
CA LYS A 251 -10.88 -16.33 19.87
C LYS A 251 -11.82 -15.14 20.04
N LYS A 252 -11.44 -14.13 20.83
CA LYS A 252 -12.30 -12.99 21.19
C LYS A 252 -11.76 -11.62 20.79
N LYS A 253 -10.46 -11.51 20.55
CA LYS A 253 -9.81 -10.27 20.11
C LYS A 253 -9.66 -10.30 18.61
N LYS A 254 -10.03 -9.21 17.96
CA LYS A 254 -10.09 -9.09 16.52
C LYS A 254 -9.32 -7.88 16.02
N VAL A 255 -8.73 -8.01 14.85
CA VAL A 255 -8.01 -6.93 14.15
C VAL A 255 -8.78 -6.56 12.90
N ILE A 256 -8.85 -5.28 12.57
CA ILE A 256 -9.13 -4.86 11.19
C ILE A 256 -7.80 -4.44 10.59
N GLY A 257 -7.45 -5.02 9.43
CA GLY A 257 -6.26 -4.66 8.66
C GLY A 257 -6.48 -3.40 7.83
N SER A 258 -5.40 -2.88 7.24
CA SER A 258 -5.42 -1.76 6.31
C SER A 258 -4.73 -2.13 5.00
N ASP A 259 -5.06 -1.38 3.96
CA ASP A 259 -4.42 -1.32 2.65
C ASP A 259 -4.63 -2.56 1.76
N VAL A 260 -4.53 -3.77 2.30
CA VAL A 260 -4.74 -5.05 1.59
C VAL A 260 -5.41 -6.08 2.50
N ASP A 261 -5.95 -7.17 1.95
CA ASP A 261 -6.39 -8.32 2.73
C ASP A 261 -5.24 -8.88 3.60
N GLN A 262 -5.53 -8.97 4.89
CA GLN A 262 -4.62 -9.51 5.92
C GLN A 262 -5.22 -10.77 6.58
N SER A 263 -6.32 -11.31 6.05
CA SER A 263 -7.04 -12.48 6.57
C SER A 263 -6.10 -13.68 6.79
N GLU A 264 -5.21 -13.97 5.84
CA GLU A 264 -4.23 -15.06 5.88
C GLU A 264 -3.12 -14.86 6.92
N LEU A 265 -2.91 -13.65 7.44
CA LEU A 265 -1.90 -13.41 8.48
C LEU A 265 -2.30 -14.00 9.84
N SER A 266 -3.60 -14.09 10.15
CA SER A 266 -4.12 -14.64 11.42
C SER A 266 -5.64 -14.78 11.44
N ASP A 267 -6.15 -15.84 12.10
CA ASP A 267 -7.58 -16.01 12.48
C ASP A 267 -8.18 -14.82 13.27
N THR A 268 -7.31 -13.97 13.84
CA THR A 268 -7.70 -12.76 14.56
C THR A 268 -8.11 -11.62 13.63
N VAL A 269 -7.73 -11.62 12.36
CA VAL A 269 -8.18 -10.60 11.40
C VAL A 269 -9.67 -10.82 11.11
N LEU A 270 -10.48 -9.79 11.32
CA LEU A 270 -11.92 -9.76 11.06
C LEU A 270 -12.21 -9.45 9.59
N THR A 271 -11.45 -8.51 9.03
CA THR A 271 -11.58 -7.93 7.68
C THR A 271 -10.39 -6.97 7.48
N SER A 272 -10.21 -6.45 6.27
CA SER A 272 -9.29 -5.34 5.95
C SER A 272 -10.05 -4.17 5.32
N ALA A 273 -9.67 -2.95 5.68
CA ALA A 273 -10.06 -1.73 4.98
C ALA A 273 -9.07 -1.47 3.85
N GLU A 274 -9.49 -1.69 2.60
CA GLU A 274 -8.56 -1.88 1.48
C GLU A 274 -8.39 -0.68 0.57
N LYS A 275 -7.19 -0.56 0.02
CA LYS A 275 -6.89 0.18 -1.21
C LYS A 275 -6.81 -0.85 -2.33
N ASN A 276 -7.54 -0.64 -3.43
CA ASN A 276 -7.41 -1.51 -4.62
C ASN A 276 -6.14 -1.16 -5.43
N LEU A 277 -5.01 -1.13 -4.74
CA LEU A 277 -3.71 -0.66 -5.22
C LEU A 277 -3.18 -1.54 -6.35
N ASP A 278 -3.25 -2.86 -6.19
CA ASP A 278 -2.81 -3.82 -7.21
C ASP A 278 -3.57 -3.64 -8.52
N LYS A 279 -4.88 -3.34 -8.45
CA LYS A 279 -5.69 -3.02 -9.62
C LYS A 279 -5.31 -1.66 -10.21
N ALA A 280 -5.14 -0.63 -9.38
CA ALA A 280 -4.81 0.72 -9.81
C ALA A 280 -3.44 0.77 -10.53
N VAL A 281 -2.40 0.21 -9.90
CA VAL A 281 -1.06 0.04 -10.46
C VAL A 281 -1.10 -0.90 -11.66
N GLY A 282 -1.87 -2.00 -11.58
CA GLY A 282 -2.08 -2.98 -12.65
C GLY A 282 -2.62 -2.38 -13.94
N ASP A 283 -3.63 -1.52 -13.85
CA ASP A 283 -4.21 -0.88 -15.02
C ASP A 283 -3.26 0.18 -15.59
N LEU A 284 -2.60 0.98 -14.74
CA LEU A 284 -1.62 1.97 -15.22
C LEU A 284 -0.38 1.35 -15.88
N MET A 285 0.14 0.24 -15.34
CA MET A 285 1.28 -0.47 -15.95
C MET A 285 0.93 -1.05 -17.33
N LYS A 286 -0.31 -1.52 -17.53
CA LYS A 286 -0.80 -1.97 -18.84
C LYS A 286 -0.95 -0.81 -19.82
N ASP A 287 -1.42 0.34 -19.36
CA ASP A 287 -1.49 1.55 -20.19
C ASP A 287 -0.09 2.04 -20.57
N TYR A 288 0.86 2.06 -19.63
CA TYR A 288 2.28 2.36 -19.90
C TYR A 288 2.87 1.40 -20.95
N ALA A 289 2.78 0.09 -20.74
CA ALA A 289 3.28 -0.92 -21.67
C ALA A 289 2.56 -0.97 -23.04
N SER A 290 1.45 -0.23 -23.18
CA SER A 290 0.67 -0.12 -24.42
C SER A 290 0.81 1.24 -25.13
N ASP A 291 1.80 2.07 -24.76
CA ASP A 291 1.99 3.45 -25.24
C ASP A 291 0.76 4.38 -25.00
N LYS A 292 0.04 4.16 -23.89
CA LYS A 292 -1.20 4.89 -23.49
C LYS A 292 -1.08 5.59 -22.13
N PHE A 293 0.14 5.81 -21.64
CA PHE A 293 0.35 6.42 -20.33
C PHE A 293 -0.43 7.73 -20.16
N VAL A 294 -1.22 7.83 -19.09
CA VAL A 294 -2.20 8.90 -18.84
C VAL A 294 -1.65 10.00 -17.93
N GLY A 295 -0.41 10.43 -18.18
CA GLY A 295 0.26 11.45 -17.37
C GLY A 295 -0.41 12.83 -17.40
N GLY A 296 -0.14 13.64 -16.37
CA GLY A 296 -0.85 14.89 -16.05
C GLY A 296 -2.08 14.68 -15.16
N MET A 297 -2.34 13.44 -14.73
CA MET A 297 -3.52 13.06 -13.97
C MET A 297 -3.22 12.81 -12.49
N ALA A 298 -4.04 13.39 -11.61
CA ALA A 298 -4.16 12.98 -10.21
C ALA A 298 -5.49 12.25 -10.01
N PHE A 299 -5.44 10.93 -9.81
CA PHE A 299 -6.62 10.08 -9.63
C PHE A 299 -6.97 9.96 -8.14
N ASN A 300 -8.23 10.21 -7.81
CA ASN A 300 -8.80 9.89 -6.49
C ASN A 300 -9.55 8.56 -6.55
N TYR A 301 -8.96 7.52 -5.96
CA TYR A 301 -9.50 6.17 -5.81
C TYR A 301 -10.44 6.11 -4.60
N ALA A 302 -11.72 5.85 -4.85
CA ALA A 302 -12.83 5.94 -3.90
C ALA A 302 -13.89 4.87 -4.21
N ALA A 303 -14.90 4.71 -3.37
CA ALA A 303 -16.01 3.78 -3.57
C ALA A 303 -16.64 3.98 -4.97
N LYS A 304 -16.83 5.23 -5.41
CA LYS A 304 -17.41 5.60 -6.72
C LYS A 304 -16.73 4.95 -7.94
N ASN A 305 -15.43 4.65 -7.86
CA ASN A 305 -14.67 3.97 -8.91
C ASN A 305 -14.08 2.62 -8.45
N ASN A 306 -14.56 2.08 -7.33
CA ASN A 306 -14.05 0.87 -6.66
C ASN A 306 -12.55 0.96 -6.36
N GLY A 307 -12.06 2.15 -6.01
CA GLY A 307 -10.67 2.37 -5.62
C GLY A 307 -10.35 2.00 -4.17
N VAL A 308 -11.38 1.92 -3.33
CA VAL A 308 -11.30 1.43 -1.94
C VAL A 308 -12.50 0.52 -1.64
N ALA A 309 -12.34 -0.37 -0.68
CA ALA A 309 -13.33 -1.37 -0.29
C ALA A 309 -13.20 -1.78 1.19
N LEU A 310 -14.09 -2.67 1.62
CA LEU A 310 -13.89 -3.50 2.81
C LEU A 310 -13.84 -4.96 2.33
N GLU A 311 -12.90 -5.74 2.84
CA GLU A 311 -12.77 -7.16 2.49
C GLU A 311 -13.91 -7.97 3.15
N ILE A 312 -14.83 -8.49 2.33
CA ILE A 312 -16.01 -9.27 2.74
C ILE A 312 -15.87 -10.76 2.41
N ASP A 313 -15.26 -11.13 1.29
CA ASP A 313 -15.14 -12.51 0.81
C ASP A 313 -14.30 -13.35 1.79
N ASN A 314 -13.21 -12.79 2.31
CA ASN A 314 -12.38 -13.35 3.38
C ASN A 314 -12.74 -12.80 4.78
N GLY A 315 -13.82 -12.02 4.87
CA GLY A 315 -14.34 -11.44 6.10
C GLY A 315 -14.89 -12.49 7.08
N ARG A 316 -14.59 -12.33 8.37
CA ARG A 316 -14.92 -13.29 9.44
C ARG A 316 -16.09 -12.81 10.31
N PHE A 317 -17.19 -12.42 9.65
CA PHE A 317 -18.41 -11.88 10.27
C PHE A 317 -19.42 -12.97 10.64
N ASP A 318 -20.13 -12.81 11.77
CA ASP A 318 -21.26 -13.67 12.16
C ASP A 318 -22.63 -13.01 11.87
N LYS A 319 -22.67 -11.68 11.69
CA LYS A 319 -23.91 -10.88 11.62
C LYS A 319 -23.90 -9.78 10.56
N PHE A 320 -22.76 -9.18 10.24
CA PHE A 320 -22.65 -8.24 9.13
C PHE A 320 -22.59 -9.01 7.82
N THR A 321 -23.48 -8.70 6.87
CA THR A 321 -23.66 -9.49 5.64
C THR A 321 -23.17 -8.75 4.39
N GLN A 322 -23.02 -9.49 3.28
CA GLN A 322 -22.82 -8.90 1.96
C GLN A 322 -23.91 -7.87 1.61
N GLU A 323 -25.17 -8.13 1.98
CA GLU A 323 -26.28 -7.21 1.72
C GLU A 323 -26.16 -5.91 2.53
N ASP A 324 -25.71 -5.99 3.79
CA ASP A 324 -25.40 -4.80 4.60
C ASP A 324 -24.25 -3.99 3.98
N TYR A 325 -23.18 -4.67 3.52
CA TYR A 325 -22.04 -4.05 2.86
C TYR A 325 -22.45 -3.38 1.54
N ASP A 326 -23.13 -4.07 0.65
CA ASP A 326 -23.56 -3.55 -0.65
C ASP A 326 -24.45 -2.30 -0.47
N ALA A 327 -25.35 -2.32 0.53
CA ALA A 327 -26.20 -1.20 0.85
C ALA A 327 -25.41 0.04 1.31
N VAL A 328 -24.44 -0.11 2.22
CA VAL A 328 -23.63 1.03 2.69
C VAL A 328 -22.60 1.49 1.64
N PHE A 329 -22.03 0.57 0.86
CA PHE A 329 -21.10 0.87 -0.22
C PHE A 329 -21.78 1.59 -1.39
N ALA A 330 -23.04 1.26 -1.70
CA ALA A 330 -23.85 2.00 -2.68
C ALA A 330 -24.10 3.46 -2.26
N LYS A 331 -24.23 3.74 -0.96
CA LYS A 331 -24.39 5.10 -0.42
C LYS A 331 -23.11 5.93 -0.51
N LEU A 332 -21.94 5.32 -0.26
CA LEU A 332 -20.64 5.96 -0.52
C LEU A 332 -20.44 6.21 -2.03
N LYS A 333 -20.76 5.22 -2.88
CA LYS A 333 -20.71 5.34 -4.35
C LYS A 333 -21.56 6.47 -4.92
N SER A 334 -22.74 6.70 -4.36
CA SER A 334 -23.67 7.75 -4.80
C SER A 334 -23.38 9.13 -4.20
N GLY A 335 -22.53 9.21 -3.16
CA GLY A 335 -22.30 10.43 -2.40
C GLY A 335 -23.43 10.79 -1.42
N GLU A 336 -24.30 9.83 -1.05
CA GLU A 336 -25.32 10.03 -0.01
C GLU A 336 -24.67 10.21 1.39
N ILE A 337 -23.50 9.60 1.59
CA ILE A 337 -22.70 9.74 2.82
C ILE A 337 -21.56 10.72 2.54
N GLU A 338 -21.68 11.94 3.09
CA GLU A 338 -20.60 12.92 3.09
C GLU A 338 -19.67 12.69 4.30
N LEU A 339 -18.37 12.49 4.04
CA LEU A 339 -17.37 12.23 5.09
C LEU A 339 -16.40 13.39 5.25
N LYS A 340 -16.03 13.65 6.51
CA LYS A 340 -14.89 14.51 6.84
C LYS A 340 -13.58 13.74 6.67
N LYS A 341 -12.70 14.30 5.84
CA LYS A 341 -11.31 13.85 5.63
C LYS A 341 -10.39 14.38 6.74
N ASP A 342 -9.09 14.09 6.65
CA ASP A 342 -8.03 14.52 7.57
C ASP A 342 -7.90 16.05 7.76
N THR A 343 -8.45 16.84 6.84
CA THR A 343 -8.55 18.31 6.88
C THR A 343 -9.92 18.84 7.32
N GLY A 344 -10.93 17.97 7.45
CA GLY A 344 -12.32 18.33 7.77
C GLY A 344 -12.68 18.35 9.26
N ALA A 345 -11.73 17.98 10.12
CA ALA A 345 -11.85 18.01 11.59
C ALA A 345 -10.48 18.25 12.22
N GLY A 346 -10.45 18.88 13.40
CA GLY A 346 -9.24 19.08 14.20
C GLY A 346 -8.82 17.83 14.98
N SER A 347 -9.77 16.91 15.23
CA SER A 347 -9.56 15.70 16.03
C SER A 347 -10.59 14.62 15.71
N ALA A 348 -10.25 13.36 16.01
CA ALA A 348 -11.19 12.25 15.90
C ALA A 348 -12.41 12.38 16.84
N ALA A 349 -12.29 13.15 17.93
CA ALA A 349 -13.40 13.40 18.86
C ALA A 349 -14.53 14.24 18.25
N GLU A 350 -14.22 15.15 17.32
CA GLU A 350 -15.23 15.93 16.58
C GLU A 350 -16.08 15.10 15.61
N LEU A 351 -15.71 13.83 15.39
CA LEU A 351 -16.35 12.90 14.46
C LEU A 351 -17.24 11.87 15.16
N ALA A 352 -17.17 11.79 16.49
CA ALA A 352 -17.83 10.76 17.29
C ALA A 352 -19.36 10.93 17.37
N GLY A 353 -19.87 12.15 17.12
CA GLY A 353 -21.27 12.51 17.32
C GLY A 353 -21.73 12.22 18.76
N ASP A 354 -23.03 11.95 18.93
CA ASP A 354 -23.58 11.61 20.26
C ASP A 354 -23.35 10.14 20.66
N TRP A 355 -22.99 9.26 19.71
CA TRP A 355 -23.07 7.81 19.90
C TRP A 355 -21.74 7.12 20.18
N VAL A 356 -20.62 7.74 19.81
CA VAL A 356 -19.27 7.28 20.16
C VAL A 356 -18.69 8.14 21.28
N THR A 357 -17.92 7.52 22.17
CA THR A 357 -17.01 8.21 23.09
C THR A 357 -15.57 7.85 22.73
N ILE A 358 -14.75 8.84 22.37
CA ILE A 358 -13.30 8.64 22.26
C ILE A 358 -12.68 8.61 23.65
N VAL A 359 -11.87 7.59 23.92
CA VAL A 359 -11.15 7.39 25.18
C VAL A 359 -9.64 7.24 24.89
N GLN A 360 -8.82 7.55 25.89
CA GLN A 360 -7.36 7.37 25.85
C GLN A 360 -6.96 6.02 26.44
#